data_AF-A0A3A5JRF5-F1
#
_entry.id   AF-A0A3A5JRF5-F1
#
_cell.length_a   1.000
_cell.length_b   1.000
_cell.length_c   1.000
_cell.angle_alpha   90.00
_cell.angle_beta   90.00
_cell.angle_gamma   90.00
#
_symmetry.space_group_name_H-M   'P 1'
#
loop_
_entity.id
_entity.type
_entity.pdbx_description
1 polymer ?
#
loop_
_entity_poly.entity_id
_entity_poly.type
_entity_poly.pdbx_seq_one_letter_code
_entity_poly.pdbx_strand_id
1 'polypeptide(L)' 'TAQIGFDLAGVAVSAGSACSSGRVGPSHVLKAMGRDGEGGLRVSIGRRTTSKEIELFTAALTGILARRAGGSTRAA' A
#
# COMPACT_ATOMS: atom_id res chain seq x y z
N THR A 1 -7.60 -3.64 -6.19
CA THR A 1 -6.86 -2.60 -5.43
C THR A 1 -5.50 -3.15 -5.00
N ALA A 2 -4.60 -2.34 -4.43
CA ALA A 2 -3.31 -2.85 -3.94
C ALA A 2 -3.49 -3.90 -2.85
N GLN A 3 -4.45 -3.66 -1.95
CA GLN A 3 -4.81 -4.52 -0.83
C GLN A 3 -5.19 -5.94 -1.30
N ILE A 4 -6.09 -6.07 -2.28
CA ILE A 4 -6.46 -7.39 -2.85
C ILE A 4 -5.23 -8.16 -3.36
N GLY A 5 -4.26 -7.45 -3.95
CA GLY A 5 -3.03 -8.07 -4.44
C GLY A 5 -2.15 -8.64 -3.32
N PHE A 6 -2.15 -8.01 -2.14
CA PHE A 6 -1.46 -8.49 -0.96
C PHE A 6 -2.22 -9.64 -0.28
N ASP A 7 -3.55 -9.54 -0.20
CA ASP A 7 -4.40 -10.60 0.38
C ASP A 7 -4.19 -11.93 -0.37
N LEU A 8 -4.18 -11.89 -1.71
CA LEU A 8 -3.88 -13.05 -2.56
C LEU A 8 -2.45 -13.58 -2.41
N ALA A 9 -1.51 -12.74 -1.95
CA ALA A 9 -0.14 -13.12 -1.67
C ALA A 9 0.07 -13.60 -0.22
N GLY A 10 -1.01 -13.71 0.58
CA GLY A 10 -0.95 -14.13 1.97
C GLY A 10 -0.43 -13.05 2.93
N VAL A 11 -0.47 -11.78 2.53
CA VAL A 11 0.00 -10.64 3.32
C VAL A 11 -1.18 -9.74 3.68
N ALA A 12 -1.45 -9.58 4.97
CA ALA A 12 -2.47 -8.66 5.45
C ALA A 12 -1.94 -7.22 5.48
N VAL A 13 -2.61 -6.30 4.78
CA VAL A 13 -2.29 -4.86 4.79
C VAL A 13 -3.57 -4.02 4.90
N SER A 14 -3.43 -2.76 5.33
CA SER A 14 -4.54 -1.81 5.38
C SER A 14 -4.29 -0.65 4.41
N ALA A 15 -5.21 -0.44 3.47
CA ALA A 15 -5.14 0.65 2.49
C ALA A 15 -5.89 1.93 2.91
N GLY A 16 -6.32 2.04 4.18
CA GLY A 16 -7.11 3.17 4.67
C GLY A 16 -6.57 3.76 5.98
N SER A 17 -6.84 5.05 6.20
CA SER A 17 -6.86 5.58 7.57
C SER A 17 -8.04 4.92 8.30
N ALA A 18 -7.87 4.57 9.57
CA ALA A 18 -8.92 3.92 10.37
C ALA A 18 -10.26 4.69 10.40
N CYS A 19 -10.26 5.97 9.99
CA CYS A 19 -11.42 6.86 10.01
C CYS A 19 -11.89 7.36 8.63
N SER A 20 -11.28 6.96 7.50
CA SER A 20 -11.74 7.46 6.20
C SER A 20 -13.00 6.71 5.74
N SER A 21 -14.16 7.24 6.16
CA SER A 21 -15.51 6.80 5.83
C SER A 21 -15.86 7.00 4.33
N GLY A 22 -15.14 6.35 3.43
CA GLY A 22 -15.48 6.32 1.99
C GLY A 22 -15.18 7.60 1.19
N ARG A 23 -14.39 8.54 1.74
CA ARG A 23 -14.02 9.76 1.01
C ARG A 23 -12.90 9.43 0.00
N VAL A 24 -13.25 9.42 -1.29
CA VAL A 24 -12.30 9.32 -2.40
C VAL A 24 -11.70 10.72 -2.62
N GLY A 25 -10.46 10.92 -2.20
CA GLY A 25 -9.78 12.20 -2.36
C GLY A 25 -8.35 12.15 -1.79
N PRO A 26 -7.51 13.14 -2.09
CA PRO A 26 -6.12 13.17 -1.67
C PRO A 26 -5.97 13.01 -0.16
N SER A 27 -4.94 12.27 0.27
CA SER A 27 -4.69 12.06 1.69
C SER A 27 -4.28 13.37 2.36
N HIS A 28 -5.11 13.88 3.27
CA HIS A 28 -4.80 15.08 4.05
C HIS A 28 -3.49 14.91 4.88
N VAL A 29 -3.18 13.68 5.31
CA VAL A 29 -1.93 13.36 6.00
C VAL A 29 -0.73 13.49 5.06
N LEU A 30 -0.81 12.94 3.85
CA LEU A 30 0.29 13.06 2.87
C LEU A 30 0.49 14.52 2.47
N LYS A 31 -0.60 15.28 2.28
CA LYS A 31 -0.54 16.71 2.03
C LYS A 31 0.17 17.47 3.17
N ALA A 32 -0.15 17.16 4.42
CA ALA A 32 0.54 17.76 5.58
C ALA A 32 2.02 17.37 5.65
N MET A 33 2.41 16.21 5.12
CA MET A 33 3.81 15.79 4.97
C MET A 33 4.52 16.41 3.75
N GLY A 34 3.87 17.31 3.01
CA GLY A 34 4.41 17.92 1.79
C GLY A 34 4.55 16.91 0.64
N ARG A 35 3.67 15.91 0.58
CA ARG A 35 3.65 14.90 -0.47
C ARG A 35 2.37 15.02 -1.30
N ASP A 36 2.55 15.15 -2.60
CA ASP A 36 1.47 15.11 -3.57
C ASP A 36 1.14 13.64 -3.87
N GLY A 37 0.19 13.08 -3.13
CA GLY A 37 -0.22 11.69 -3.27
C GLY A 37 -1.72 11.51 -3.09
N GLU A 38 -2.34 10.83 -4.06
CA GLU A 38 -3.77 10.47 -4.00
C GLU A 38 -4.08 9.44 -2.91
N GLY A 39 -3.06 8.73 -2.41
CA GLY A 39 -3.19 7.74 -1.36
C GLY A 39 -1.84 7.12 -0.97
N GLY A 40 -1.83 6.28 0.06
CA GLY A 40 -0.64 5.59 0.53
C GLY A 40 -0.98 4.23 1.13
N LEU A 41 -0.03 3.30 1.03
CA LEU A 41 -0.11 2.02 1.73
C LEU A 41 0.59 2.16 3.08
N ARG A 42 -0.14 1.96 4.18
CA ARG A 42 0.45 1.88 5.51
C ARG A 42 0.66 0.42 5.88
N VAL A 43 1.89 0.07 6.19
CA VAL A 43 2.26 -1.25 6.70
C VAL A 43 2.74 -1.10 8.13
N SER A 44 2.17 -1.90 9.03
CA SER A 44 2.55 -1.93 10.44
C SER A 44 3.12 -3.29 10.77
N ILE A 45 4.20 -3.31 11.54
CA ILE A 45 4.84 -4.53 12.03
C ILE A 45 4.73 -4.60 13.55
N GLY A 46 4.81 -5.81 14.10
CA GLY A 46 4.74 -6.04 15.55
C GLY A 46 5.93 -6.83 16.06
N ARG A 47 6.02 -7.01 17.39
CA ARG A 47 7.09 -7.77 18.04
C ARG A 47 7.24 -9.23 17.56
N ARG A 48 6.18 -9.79 16.97
CA ARG A 48 6.17 -11.16 16.44
C ARG A 48 6.47 -11.24 14.94
N THR A 49 6.59 -10.10 14.26
CA THR A 49 6.91 -10.08 12.83
C THR A 49 8.34 -10.59 12.63
N THR A 50 8.47 -11.60 11.78
CA THR A 50 9.71 -12.30 11.49
C THR A 50 10.35 -11.79 10.20
N SER A 51 11.66 -11.98 10.04
CA SER A 51 12.36 -11.65 8.78
C SER A 51 11.73 -12.36 7.57
N LYS A 52 11.25 -13.60 7.75
CA LYS A 52 10.56 -14.35 6.68
C LYS A 52 9.27 -13.67 6.23
N GLU A 53 8.51 -13.09 7.15
CA GLU A 53 7.30 -12.32 6.80
C GLU A 53 7.66 -11.00 6.09
N ILE A 54 8.79 -10.37 6.44
CA ILE A 54 9.30 -9.19 5.71
C ILE A 54 9.74 -9.55 4.29
N GLU A 55 10.40 -10.69 4.11
CA GLU A 55 10.78 -11.21 2.79
C GLU A 55 9.55 -11.51 1.93
N LEU A 56 8.54 -12.18 2.51
CA LEU A 56 7.26 -12.43 1.84
C LEU A 56 6.59 -11.12 1.42
N PHE A 57 6.52 -10.13 2.31
CA PHE A 57 5.99 -8.81 2.00
C PHE A 57 6.74 -8.14 0.83
N THR A 58 8.07 -8.18 0.86
CA THR A 58 8.92 -7.56 -0.18
C THR A 58 8.71 -8.22 -1.54
N ALA A 59 8.65 -9.55 -1.57
CA ALA A 59 8.38 -10.31 -2.79
C ALA A 59 6.97 -9.99 -3.35
N ALA A 60 5.96 -9.94 -2.49
CA ALA A 60 4.60 -9.57 -2.88
C ALA A 60 4.52 -8.14 -3.43
N LEU A 61 5.11 -7.17 -2.74
CA LEU A 61 5.14 -5.76 -3.16
C LEU A 61 5.80 -5.61 -4.53
N THR A 62 6.96 -6.26 -4.73
CA THR A 62 7.68 -6.22 -6.01
C THR A 62 6.82 -6.78 -7.14
N GLY A 63 6.19 -7.94 -6.93
CA GLY A 63 5.29 -8.53 -7.92
C GLY A 63 4.07 -7.65 -8.24
N ILE A 64 3.48 -7.00 -7.24
CA ILE A 64 2.35 -6.08 -7.43
C ILE A 64 2.79 -4.84 -8.22
N LEU A 65 3.96 -4.27 -7.92
CA LEU A 65 4.50 -3.10 -8.62
C LEU A 65 4.84 -3.42 -10.07
N ALA A 66 5.47 -4.57 -10.34
CA ALA A 66 5.79 -5.01 -11.69
C ALA A 66 4.54 -5.12 -12.58
N ARG A 67 3.44 -5.68 -12.04
CA ARG A 67 2.15 -5.76 -12.77
C ARG A 67 1.54 -4.38 -13.06
N ARG A 68 1.78 -3.39 -12.21
CA ARG A 68 1.28 -2.01 -12.40
C ARG A 68 2.15 -1.19 -13.34
N ALA A 69 3.46 -1.41 -13.33
CA ALA A 69 4.40 -0.76 -14.23
C ALA A 69 4.11 -1.10 -15.70
N GLY A 70 3.55 -2.28 -15.97
CA GLY A 70 3.06 -2.64 -17.30
C GLY A 70 1.78 -1.92 -17.77
N GLY A 71 1.16 -1.08 -16.94
CA GLY A 71 -0.13 -0.45 -17.24
C GLY A 71 -0.28 1.03 -16.82
N SER A 72 0.76 1.71 -16.36
CA SER A 72 0.65 3.12 -15.95
C SER A 72 1.41 4.06 -16.89
N THR A 73 0.67 4.64 -17.83
CA THR A 73 0.92 6.02 -18.27
C THR A 73 0.96 6.90 -17.02
N ARG A 74 1.97 7.79 -16.91
CA ARG A 74 2.03 8.79 -15.83
C ARG A 74 0.81 9.70 -15.95
N ALA A 75 -0.02 9.76 -14.92
CA ALA A 75 -0.96 10.86 -14.75
C ALA A 75 -0.13 12.11 -14.40
N ALA A 76 -0.19 13.09 -15.29
CA ALA A 76 0.33 14.45 -15.13
C ALA A 76 -0.65 15.29 -14.29
#